data_AF-A0A2E4B775-F1
#
_entry.id   AF-A0A2E4B775-F1
#
_cell.length_a   1.000
_cell.length_b   1.000
_cell.length_c   1.000
_cell.angle_alpha   90.00
_cell.angle_beta   90.00
_cell.angle_gamma   90.00
#
_symmetry.space_group_name_H-M   'P 1'
#
loop_
_entity.id
_entity.type
_entity.pdbx_description
1 polymer ?
#
loop_
_entity_poly.entity_id
_entity_poly.type
_entity_poly.pdbx_seq_one_letter_code
_entity_poly.pdbx_strand_id
1 'polypeptide(L)'
;MTATDGENTYTPEPFLPFHAIENKRYLYLALPANAVMPIWLATMGLDSEFLEGLPALLLILLPFMLVSMVVAMVKLGEAFSTPLFATTACSLPISLWENINQRNNGCLSFGFPGSSGCPPDPPGYELPRTVMIFFQIGVMLLAVKSLQKENWKGMYGFLYAAYISVVVYLIAFVSGLWS
;
A
#
# COMPACT_ATOMS: atom_id res chain seq x y z
N MET A 1 -40.62 -11.96 49.16
CA MET A 1 -39.44 -12.82 48.88
C MET A 1 -39.67 -13.37 47.48
N THR A 2 -39.08 -12.71 46.46
CA THR A 2 -37.91 -13.18 45.65
C THR A 2 -38.36 -14.05 44.47
N ALA A 3 -37.90 -13.92 43.24
CA ALA A 3 -37.10 -12.95 42.51
C ALA A 3 -37.32 -13.27 41.00
N THR A 4 -37.04 -12.30 40.14
CA THR A 4 -37.10 -12.32 38.67
C THR A 4 -36.16 -13.34 38.02
N ASP A 5 -36.66 -14.17 37.10
CA ASP A 5 -35.83 -15.02 36.24
C ASP A 5 -35.20 -14.18 35.12
N GLY A 6 -33.88 -14.00 35.23
CA GLY A 6 -33.06 -13.24 34.30
C GLY A 6 -32.73 -14.00 33.03
N GLU A 7 -32.69 -13.26 31.93
CA GLU A 7 -32.22 -13.63 30.60
C GLU A 7 -30.82 -14.28 30.65
N ASN A 8 -30.72 -15.52 30.16
CA ASN A 8 -29.43 -16.10 29.77
C ASN A 8 -29.08 -15.65 28.35
N THR A 9 -28.57 -14.42 28.23
CA THR A 9 -27.95 -13.93 27.01
C THR A 9 -26.57 -14.57 26.87
N TYR A 10 -26.51 -15.70 26.17
CA TYR A 10 -25.25 -16.29 25.74
C TYR A 10 -24.56 -15.33 24.76
N THR A 11 -23.62 -14.52 25.25
CA THR A 11 -22.66 -13.81 24.42
C THR A 11 -21.62 -14.82 23.91
N PRO A 12 -21.55 -15.11 22.60
CA PRO A 12 -20.47 -15.95 22.09
C PRO A 12 -19.15 -15.21 22.32
N GLU A 13 -18.23 -15.83 23.06
CA GLU A 13 -16.88 -15.30 23.20
C GLU A 13 -16.22 -15.20 21.83
N PRO A 14 -15.62 -14.05 21.47
CA PRO A 14 -14.94 -13.90 20.20
C PRO A 14 -13.68 -14.79 20.18
N PHE A 15 -13.64 -15.69 19.20
CA PHE A 15 -12.68 -16.79 19.02
C PHE A 15 -11.20 -16.40 18.79
N LEU A 16 -10.80 -15.13 19.02
CA LEU A 16 -9.43 -14.68 18.75
C LEU A 16 -8.97 -13.67 19.84
N PRO A 17 -7.70 -13.75 20.31
CA PRO A 17 -7.17 -12.96 21.42
C PRO A 17 -6.88 -11.49 21.04
N PHE A 18 -7.67 -10.92 20.12
CA PHE A 18 -7.46 -9.56 19.63
C PHE A 18 -7.77 -8.49 20.67
N HIS A 19 -8.54 -8.79 21.72
CA HIS A 19 -8.78 -7.83 22.81
C HIS A 19 -7.50 -7.39 23.53
N ALA A 20 -6.43 -8.21 23.52
CA ALA A 20 -5.17 -7.91 24.23
C ALA A 20 -4.19 -6.99 23.47
N ILE A 21 -4.41 -6.69 22.18
CA ILE A 21 -3.57 -5.74 21.43
C ILE A 21 -4.05 -4.32 21.72
N GLU A 22 -3.80 -3.86 22.95
CA GLU A 22 -4.28 -2.58 23.50
C GLU A 22 -3.50 -1.36 23.01
N ASN A 23 -2.46 -1.57 22.19
CA ASN A 23 -1.49 -0.54 21.85
C ASN A 23 -1.46 -0.27 20.34
N LYS A 24 -1.49 1.01 19.93
CA LYS A 24 -1.43 1.47 18.52
C LYS A 24 -0.17 1.01 17.75
N ARG A 25 0.74 0.30 18.44
CA ARG A 25 2.04 -0.19 17.97
C ARG A 25 1.95 -1.00 16.67
N TYR A 26 0.88 -1.78 16.47
CA TYR A 26 0.71 -2.55 15.23
C TYR A 26 0.57 -1.67 13.98
N LEU A 27 0.13 -0.41 14.14
CA LEU A 27 -0.05 0.55 13.04
C LEU A 27 1.22 1.34 12.72
N TYR A 28 2.23 1.34 13.59
CA TYR A 28 3.43 2.17 13.42
C TYR A 28 4.31 1.74 12.25
N LEU A 29 4.19 0.48 11.80
CA LEU A 29 4.85 0.00 10.58
C LEU A 29 4.44 0.79 9.33
N ALA A 30 3.26 1.42 9.32
CA ALA A 30 2.82 2.23 8.20
C ALA A 30 3.67 3.50 8.01
N LEU A 31 4.18 4.12 9.07
CA LEU A 31 4.97 5.36 8.98
C LEU A 31 6.30 5.18 8.22
N PRO A 32 7.19 4.26 8.60
CA PRO A 32 8.45 4.06 7.87
C PRO A 32 8.19 3.51 6.46
N ALA A 33 7.21 2.62 6.28
CA ALA A 33 6.85 2.12 4.95
C ALA A 33 6.45 3.27 4.01
N ASN A 34 5.66 4.23 4.50
CA ASN A 34 5.22 5.39 3.74
C ASN A 34 6.30 6.47 3.56
N ALA A 35 7.36 6.49 4.36
CA ALA A 35 8.51 7.37 4.15
C ALA A 35 9.45 6.83 3.06
N VAL A 36 9.58 5.51 2.94
CA VAL A 36 10.48 4.86 1.97
C VAL A 36 9.92 4.87 0.55
N MET A 37 8.59 4.76 0.39
CA MET A 37 7.96 4.65 -0.94
C MET A 37 8.14 5.86 -1.87
N PRO A 38 7.97 7.12 -1.42
CA PRO A 38 8.16 8.28 -2.29
C PRO A 38 9.62 8.43 -2.71
N ILE A 39 10.56 8.09 -1.83
CA ILE A 39 11.99 8.08 -2.11
C ILE A 39 12.25 7.09 -3.23
N TRP A 40 11.78 5.85 -3.09
CA TRP A 40 11.97 4.83 -4.12
C TRP A 40 11.35 5.23 -5.47
N LEU A 41 10.09 5.68 -5.48
CA LEU A 41 9.42 6.12 -6.72
C LEU A 41 10.16 7.27 -7.42
N ALA A 42 10.72 8.20 -6.65
CA ALA A 42 11.47 9.34 -7.19
C ALA A 42 12.87 8.97 -7.67
N THR A 43 13.47 7.90 -7.14
CA THR A 43 14.83 7.47 -7.51
C THR A 43 14.85 6.29 -8.48
N MET A 44 13.69 5.79 -8.91
CA MET A 44 13.57 4.70 -9.87
C MET A 44 14.18 5.15 -11.21
N GLY A 45 15.28 4.52 -11.63
CA GLY A 45 16.07 4.90 -12.81
C GLY A 45 17.43 5.56 -12.51
N LEU A 46 17.80 5.73 -11.24
CA LEU A 46 19.17 6.05 -10.84
C LEU A 46 19.94 4.75 -10.59
N ASP A 47 21.11 4.60 -11.23
CA ASP A 47 22.02 3.47 -10.99
C ASP A 47 22.59 3.53 -9.56
N SER A 48 21.88 2.94 -8.62
CA SER A 48 22.27 2.86 -7.21
C SER A 48 21.81 1.54 -6.61
N GLU A 49 22.77 0.66 -6.32
CA GLU A 49 22.54 -0.65 -5.68
C GLU A 49 21.72 -0.54 -4.38
N PHE A 50 21.86 0.56 -3.63
CA PHE A 50 21.10 0.80 -2.41
C PHE A 50 19.61 1.08 -2.68
N LEU A 51 19.31 1.82 -3.75
CA LEU A 51 17.94 2.21 -4.12
C LEU A 51 17.19 1.05 -4.80
N GLU A 52 17.91 0.15 -5.45
CA GLU A 52 17.38 -1.09 -6.05
C GLU A 52 16.86 -2.09 -5.00
N GLY A 53 17.37 -2.04 -3.76
CA GLY A 53 16.92 -2.91 -2.66
C GLY A 53 15.61 -2.47 -1.99
N LEU A 54 15.19 -1.21 -2.16
CA LEU A 54 13.98 -0.66 -1.54
C LEU A 54 12.66 -1.39 -1.89
N PRO A 55 12.39 -1.78 -3.15
CA PRO A 55 11.16 -2.50 -3.48
C PRO A 55 11.14 -3.91 -2.88
N ALA A 56 12.29 -4.58 -2.75
CA ALA A 56 12.38 -5.86 -2.03
C ALA A 56 12.02 -5.70 -0.54
N LEU A 57 12.51 -4.63 0.10
CA LEU A 57 12.14 -4.32 1.49
C LEU A 57 10.63 -4.06 1.63
N LEU A 58 10.02 -3.32 0.69
CA LEU A 58 8.59 -3.07 0.70
C LEU A 58 7.79 -4.38 0.59
N LEU A 59 8.22 -5.33 -0.25
CA LEU A 59 7.57 -6.63 -0.38
C LEU A 59 7.76 -7.51 0.86
N ILE A 60 8.91 -7.46 1.53
CA ILE A 60 9.15 -8.19 2.79
C ILE A 60 8.23 -7.68 3.91
N LEU A 61 7.92 -6.38 3.93
CA LEU A 61 6.99 -5.79 4.90
C LEU A 61 5.52 -6.15 4.63
N LEU A 62 5.19 -6.59 3.42
CA LEU A 62 3.82 -6.87 2.99
C LEU A 62 3.04 -7.81 3.93
N PRO A 63 3.53 -9.01 4.31
CA PRO A 63 2.79 -9.89 5.21
C PRO A 63 2.48 -9.25 6.57
N PHE A 64 3.44 -8.49 7.13
CA PHE A 64 3.25 -7.79 8.41
C PHE A 64 2.22 -6.67 8.29
N MET A 65 2.28 -5.91 7.19
CA MET A 65 1.32 -4.87 6.86
C MET A 65 -0.08 -5.44 6.66
N LEU A 66 -0.23 -6.56 5.94
CA LEU A 66 -1.53 -7.20 5.71
C LEU A 66 -2.17 -7.71 7.02
N VAL A 67 -1.41 -8.42 7.87
CA VAL A 67 -1.92 -8.88 9.16
C VAL A 67 -2.36 -7.69 10.02
N SER A 68 -1.52 -6.66 10.10
CA SER A 68 -1.83 -5.44 10.84
C SER A 68 -3.06 -4.71 10.29
N MET A 69 -3.21 -4.66 8.96
CA MET A 69 -4.36 -4.07 8.29
C MET A 69 -5.65 -4.82 8.61
N VAL A 70 -5.65 -6.15 8.59
CA VAL A 70 -6.82 -6.97 8.95
C VAL A 70 -7.24 -6.70 10.39
N VAL A 71 -6.28 -6.68 11.31
CA VAL A 71 -6.54 -6.32 12.72
C VAL A 71 -7.11 -4.90 12.83
N ALA A 72 -6.57 -3.94 12.07
CA ALA A 72 -7.05 -2.57 12.04
C ALA A 72 -8.49 -2.45 11.50
N MET A 73 -8.83 -3.18 10.44
CA MET A 73 -10.19 -3.20 9.88
C MET A 73 -11.20 -3.71 10.90
N VAL A 74 -10.90 -4.80 11.59
CA VAL A 74 -11.78 -5.37 12.63
C VAL A 74 -11.92 -4.43 13.83
N LYS A 75 -10.83 -3.79 14.29
CA LYS A 75 -10.83 -2.97 15.51
C LYS A 75 -11.31 -1.53 15.30
N LEU A 76 -10.92 -0.91 14.19
CA LEU A 76 -11.16 0.51 13.93
C LEU A 76 -12.40 0.74 13.07
N GLY A 77 -12.92 -0.32 12.42
CA GLY A 77 -14.15 -0.32 11.66
C GLY A 77 -14.10 0.60 10.44
N GLU A 78 -15.24 1.23 10.14
CA GLU A 78 -15.42 2.09 8.96
C GLU A 78 -14.48 3.30 8.95
N ALA A 79 -14.13 3.84 10.11
CA ALA A 79 -13.23 5.00 10.21
C ALA A 79 -11.84 4.75 9.61
N PHE A 80 -11.39 3.48 9.59
CA PHE A 80 -10.16 3.04 8.92
C PHE A 80 -10.44 2.46 7.53
N SER A 81 -11.48 1.64 7.41
CA SER A 81 -11.75 0.85 6.20
C SER A 81 -12.23 1.70 5.03
N THR A 82 -13.04 2.72 5.27
CA THR A 82 -13.54 3.62 4.20
C THR A 82 -12.41 4.34 3.47
N PRO A 83 -11.50 5.08 4.16
CA PRO A 83 -10.37 5.71 3.46
C PRO A 83 -9.42 4.70 2.84
N LEU A 84 -9.25 3.51 3.45
CA LEU A 84 -8.46 2.42 2.89
C LEU A 84 -8.99 2.00 1.51
N PHE A 85 -10.22 1.50 1.45
CA PHE A 85 -10.78 0.95 0.23
C PHE A 85 -11.02 1.99 -0.84
N ALA A 86 -11.55 3.17 -0.49
CA ALA A 86 -11.81 4.23 -1.45
C ALA A 86 -10.52 4.68 -2.15
N THR A 87 -9.46 4.88 -1.37
CA THR A 87 -8.17 5.35 -1.90
C THR A 87 -7.48 4.27 -2.72
N THR A 88 -7.44 3.01 -2.24
CA THR A 88 -6.87 1.90 -3.00
C THR A 88 -7.63 1.63 -4.30
N ALA A 89 -8.97 1.74 -4.31
CA ALA A 89 -9.73 1.59 -5.54
C ALA A 89 -9.38 2.67 -6.58
N CYS A 90 -9.16 3.91 -6.13
CA CYS A 90 -8.75 5.01 -7.01
C CYS A 90 -7.37 4.84 -7.64
N SER A 91 -6.48 4.04 -7.05
CA SER A 91 -5.14 3.80 -7.62
C SER A 91 -5.11 2.69 -8.67
N LEU A 92 -6.09 1.77 -8.66
CA LEU A 92 -6.13 0.63 -9.59
C LEU A 92 -6.02 1.02 -11.08
N PRO A 93 -6.67 2.08 -11.58
CA PRO A 93 -6.51 2.49 -12.98
C PRO A 93 -5.07 2.87 -13.33
N ILE A 94 -4.32 3.46 -12.38
CA ILE A 94 -2.92 3.84 -12.57
C ILE A 94 -2.06 2.58 -12.66
N SER A 95 -2.28 1.62 -11.76
CA SER A 95 -1.58 0.33 -11.80
C SER A 95 -1.87 -0.45 -13.08
N LEU A 96 -3.14 -0.48 -13.54
CA LEU A 96 -3.51 -1.12 -14.79
C LEU A 96 -2.84 -0.46 -16.00
N TRP A 97 -2.81 0.87 -16.03
CA TRP A 97 -2.11 1.62 -17.07
C TRP A 97 -0.63 1.25 -17.10
N GLU A 98 0.03 1.18 -15.95
CA GLU A 98 1.43 0.78 -15.89
C GLU A 98 1.64 -0.65 -16.40
N ASN A 99 0.78 -1.60 -16.04
CA ASN A 99 0.87 -2.97 -16.54
C ASN A 99 0.81 -3.02 -18.08
N ILE A 100 -0.14 -2.31 -18.69
CA ILE A 100 -0.29 -2.24 -20.15
C ILE A 100 0.93 -1.56 -20.78
N ASN A 101 1.44 -0.50 -20.16
CA ASN A 101 2.62 0.22 -20.63
C ASN A 101 3.86 -0.69 -20.64
N GLN A 102 4.09 -1.43 -19.56
CA GLN A 102 5.18 -2.40 -19.47
C GLN A 102 5.03 -3.57 -20.43
N ARG A 103 3.81 -4.06 -20.63
CA ARG A 103 3.55 -5.15 -21.59
C ARG A 103 3.81 -4.75 -23.05
N ASN A 104 3.54 -3.49 -23.39
CA ASN A 104 3.68 -3.02 -24.77
C ASN A 104 5.07 -2.48 -25.08
N ASN A 105 5.72 -1.85 -24.10
CA ASN A 105 6.95 -1.08 -24.30
C ASN A 105 8.10 -1.53 -23.39
N GLY A 106 7.83 -2.33 -22.36
CA GLY A 106 8.83 -2.77 -21.41
C GLY A 106 9.85 -3.69 -22.07
N CYS A 107 11.11 -3.52 -21.70
CA CYS A 107 12.20 -4.33 -22.19
C CYS A 107 13.20 -4.61 -21.07
N LEU A 108 13.59 -5.89 -20.94
CA LEU A 108 14.63 -6.34 -20.03
C LEU A 108 15.83 -6.79 -20.86
N SER A 109 16.93 -6.04 -20.79
CA SER A 109 18.21 -6.47 -21.35
C SER A 109 19.20 -6.68 -20.20
N PHE A 110 19.68 -7.91 -20.06
CA PHE A 110 20.63 -8.31 -19.02
C PHE A 110 22.10 -8.01 -19.40
N GLY A 111 22.34 -7.10 -20.36
CA GLY A 111 23.68 -6.63 -20.70
C GLY A 111 24.62 -7.71 -21.25
N PHE A 112 24.10 -8.85 -21.72
CA PHE A 112 24.93 -9.91 -22.29
C PHE A 112 25.66 -9.40 -23.54
N PRO A 113 26.98 -9.67 -23.68
CA PRO A 113 27.73 -9.25 -24.85
C PRO A 113 27.14 -9.89 -26.12
N GLY A 114 26.67 -9.04 -27.05
CA GLY A 114 26.00 -9.46 -28.29
C GLY A 114 24.47 -9.32 -28.29
N SER A 115 23.84 -8.95 -27.17
CA SER A 115 22.43 -8.56 -27.19
C SER A 115 22.26 -7.13 -27.70
N SER A 116 21.34 -6.91 -28.65
CA SER A 116 20.85 -5.57 -28.95
C SER A 116 20.19 -5.04 -27.68
N GLY A 117 20.71 -3.95 -27.12
CA GLY A 117 20.10 -3.30 -25.96
C GLY A 117 18.64 -2.95 -26.19
N CYS A 118 17.92 -2.63 -25.12
CA CYS A 118 16.53 -2.22 -25.22
C CYS A 118 16.40 -0.99 -26.13
N PRO A 119 15.34 -0.92 -26.97
CA PRO A 119 15.05 0.29 -27.72
C PRO A 119 14.82 1.45 -26.74
N PRO A 120 15.07 2.71 -27.16
CA PRO A 120 14.79 3.85 -26.31
C PRO A 120 13.29 3.90 -25.97
N ASP A 121 12.98 4.27 -24.73
CA ASP A 121 11.61 4.34 -24.25
C ASP A 121 10.77 5.32 -25.08
N PRO A 122 9.51 4.97 -25.41
CA PRO A 122 8.64 5.85 -26.16
C PRO A 122 8.26 7.10 -25.36
N PRO A 123 7.90 8.21 -26.02
CA PRO A 123 7.47 9.42 -25.33
C PRO A 123 6.26 9.14 -24.45
N GLY A 124 6.35 9.51 -23.17
CA GLY A 124 5.29 9.29 -22.18
C GLY A 124 5.32 7.93 -21.48
N TYR A 125 6.33 7.09 -21.73
CA TYR A 125 6.52 5.82 -21.02
C TYR A 125 6.54 5.98 -19.49
N GLU A 126 7.06 7.09 -18.97
CA GLU A 126 7.15 7.40 -17.53
C GLU A 126 5.89 8.06 -16.93
N LEU A 127 4.83 8.26 -17.74
CA LEU A 127 3.60 8.91 -17.29
C LEU A 127 2.88 8.15 -16.15
N PRO A 128 2.68 6.83 -16.21
CA PRO A 128 2.01 6.11 -15.13
C PRO A 128 2.74 6.29 -13.78
N ARG A 129 4.08 6.25 -13.80
CA ARG A 129 4.92 6.49 -12.62
C ARG A 129 4.74 7.90 -12.08
N THR A 130 4.79 8.89 -12.96
CA THR A 130 4.62 10.30 -12.59
C THR A 130 3.25 10.53 -11.94
N VAL A 131 2.18 10.00 -12.54
CA VAL A 131 0.82 10.10 -11.99
C VAL A 131 0.70 9.39 -10.64
N MET A 132 1.35 8.22 -10.49
CA MET A 132 1.41 7.50 -9.22
C MET A 132 2.09 8.33 -8.12
N ILE A 133 3.16 9.05 -8.42
CA ILE A 133 3.82 9.96 -7.47
C ILE A 133 2.86 11.06 -7.01
N PHE A 134 2.16 11.72 -7.94
CA PHE A 134 1.17 12.75 -7.58
C PHE A 134 0.01 12.19 -6.77
N PHE A 135 -0.45 10.98 -7.10
CA PHE A 135 -1.44 10.27 -6.32
C PHE A 135 -0.96 10.06 -4.89
N GLN A 136 0.27 9.55 -4.69
CA GLN A 136 0.86 9.35 -3.35
C GLN A 136 0.96 10.66 -2.55
N ILE A 137 1.41 11.75 -3.18
CA ILE A 137 1.43 13.08 -2.54
C ILE A 137 0.02 13.49 -2.10
N GLY A 138 -0.99 13.29 -2.96
CA GLY A 138 -2.39 13.55 -2.65
C GLY A 138 -2.88 12.74 -1.44
N VAL A 139 -2.57 11.45 -1.38
CA VAL A 139 -2.94 10.58 -0.24
C VAL A 139 -2.26 11.04 1.06
N MET A 140 -0.99 11.44 1.01
CA MET A 140 -0.30 11.99 2.20
C MET A 140 -0.97 13.26 2.71
N LEU A 141 -1.39 14.16 1.81
CA LEU A 141 -2.13 15.36 2.19
C LEU A 141 -3.48 15.01 2.85
N LEU A 142 -4.18 13.98 2.35
CA LEU A 142 -5.42 13.48 2.96
C LEU A 142 -5.15 12.88 4.36
N ALA A 143 -4.05 12.16 4.54
CA ALA A 143 -3.65 11.62 5.84
C ALA A 143 -3.39 12.75 6.84
N VAL A 144 -2.63 13.78 6.45
CA VAL A 144 -2.36 14.97 7.28
C VAL A 144 -3.67 15.69 7.64
N LYS A 145 -4.57 15.89 6.67
CA LYS A 145 -5.88 16.51 6.92
C LYS A 145 -6.73 15.69 7.89
N SER A 146 -6.67 14.36 7.81
CA SER A 146 -7.37 13.48 8.75
C SER A 146 -6.81 13.62 10.17
N LEU A 147 -5.48 13.74 10.30
CA LEU A 147 -4.81 13.99 11.58
C LEU A 147 -5.22 15.34 12.19
N GLN A 148 -5.28 16.41 11.38
CA GLN A 148 -5.72 17.74 11.82
C GLN A 148 -7.18 17.76 12.32
N LYS A 149 -8.03 16.87 11.81
CA LYS A 149 -9.41 16.68 12.28
C LYS A 149 -9.53 15.73 13.49
N GLU A 150 -8.41 15.42 14.13
CA GLU A 150 -8.30 14.44 15.23
C GLU A 150 -8.76 13.01 14.86
N ASN A 151 -8.98 12.74 13.58
CA ASN A 151 -9.32 11.40 13.06
C ASN A 151 -8.04 10.62 12.75
N TRP A 152 -7.36 10.19 13.82
CA TRP A 152 -6.14 9.38 13.71
C TRP A 152 -6.40 8.01 13.05
N LYS A 153 -7.61 7.44 13.18
CA LYS A 153 -7.98 6.16 12.54
C LYS A 153 -7.99 6.30 11.02
N GLY A 154 -8.61 7.37 10.52
CA GLY A 154 -8.64 7.69 9.10
C GLY A 154 -7.25 8.01 8.54
N MET A 155 -6.40 8.68 9.31
CA MET A 155 -5.00 8.92 8.93
C MET A 155 -4.28 7.59 8.64
N TYR A 156 -4.38 6.61 9.55
CA TYR A 156 -3.80 5.29 9.30
C TYR A 156 -4.48 4.59 8.11
N GLY A 157 -5.78 4.73 7.92
CA GLY A 157 -6.46 4.20 6.73
C GLY A 157 -5.84 4.72 5.42
N PHE A 158 -5.56 6.02 5.32
CA PHE A 158 -4.86 6.60 4.18
C PHE A 158 -3.41 6.11 4.05
N LEU A 159 -2.66 5.98 5.14
CA LEU A 159 -1.28 5.46 5.10
C LEU A 159 -1.22 3.99 4.63
N TYR A 160 -2.17 3.15 5.07
CA TYR A 160 -2.26 1.78 4.56
C TYR A 160 -2.67 1.77 3.09
N ALA A 161 -3.60 2.64 2.68
CA ALA A 161 -4.01 2.75 1.29
C ALA A 161 -2.86 3.16 0.36
N ALA A 162 -2.07 4.16 0.79
CA ALA A 162 -0.87 4.60 0.09
C ALA A 162 0.09 3.42 -0.13
N TYR A 163 0.36 2.65 0.93
CA TYR A 163 1.22 1.48 0.88
C TYR A 163 0.70 0.39 -0.06
N ILE A 164 -0.55 -0.04 0.11
CA ILE A 164 -1.14 -1.07 -0.75
C ILE A 164 -1.17 -0.61 -2.21
N SER A 165 -1.45 0.66 -2.48
CA SER A 165 -1.45 1.20 -3.84
C SER A 165 -0.08 1.08 -4.52
N VAL A 166 1.01 1.35 -3.80
CA VAL A 166 2.37 1.15 -4.35
C VAL A 166 2.67 -0.33 -4.56
N VAL A 167 2.29 -1.21 -3.64
CA VAL A 167 2.51 -2.65 -3.79
C VAL A 167 1.75 -3.19 -5.01
N VAL A 168 0.50 -2.78 -5.20
CA VAL A 168 -0.29 -3.17 -6.37
C VAL A 168 0.34 -2.62 -7.65
N TYR A 169 0.79 -1.37 -7.64
CA TYR A 169 1.53 -0.77 -8.77
C TYR A 169 2.81 -1.54 -9.09
N LEU A 170 3.59 -1.93 -8.08
CA LEU A 170 4.81 -2.73 -8.24
C LEU A 170 4.52 -4.09 -8.87
N ILE A 171 3.49 -4.79 -8.39
CA ILE A 171 3.06 -6.06 -8.96
C ILE A 171 2.63 -5.86 -10.42
N ALA A 172 1.88 -4.80 -10.71
CA ALA A 172 1.43 -4.48 -12.05
C ALA A 172 2.59 -4.17 -13.01
N PHE A 173 3.60 -3.43 -12.55
CA PHE A 173 4.85 -3.16 -13.26
C PHE A 173 5.60 -4.45 -13.60
N VAL A 174 5.90 -5.27 -12.59
CA VAL A 174 6.68 -6.51 -12.76
C VAL A 174 5.91 -7.52 -13.62
N SER A 175 4.62 -7.69 -13.40
CA SER A 175 3.81 -8.61 -14.20
C SER A 175 3.70 -8.16 -15.66
N GLY A 176 3.63 -6.85 -15.93
CA GLY A 176 3.62 -6.32 -17.28
C GLY A 176 4.94 -6.58 -18.01
N LEU A 177 6.07 -6.41 -17.33
CA LEU A 177 7.41 -6.69 -17.87
C LEU A 177 7.64 -8.17 -18.24
N TRP A 178 6.97 -9.09 -17.56
CA TRP A 178 7.10 -10.54 -17.76
C TRP A 178 5.99 -11.16 -18.62
N SER A 179 5.09 -10.35 -19.20
CA SER A 179 3.94 -10.80 -20.03
C SER A 179 4.19 -10.70 -21.52
#